data_AF-A0A8K0ILH4-F1
#
_entry.id   AF-A0A8K0ILH4-F1
#
_cell.length_a   1.000
_cell.length_b   1.000
_cell.length_c   1.000
_cell.angle_alpha   90.00
_cell.angle_beta   90.00
_cell.angle_gamma   90.00
#
_symmetry.space_group_name_H-M   'P 1'
#
loop_
_entity.id
_entity.type
_entity.pdbx_description
1 polymer ?
#
loop_
_entity_poly.entity_id
_entity_poly.type
_entity_poly.pdbx_seq_one_letter_code
_entity_poly.pdbx_strand_id
1 'polypeptide(L)'
;MAVSVRDVLTFHRRDRRAYEKVIAVGRIPEIARNVVALFLWLELIGIDVITYVIECKNRRTVLRFVVEAESILACLRPDAAVPPSNTKSAIPLIAALISEPLGLHFFHFNREIAVRGLVHILDRVGTFIFDDNLYALLEGYEGAVRASEEESRRLGVQVALPELPPELAMPYSH
;
A
#
# COMPACT_ATOMS: atom_id res chain seq x y z
N MET A 1 13.35 20.76 1.42
CA MET A 1 13.44 19.95 2.66
C MET A 1 13.81 18.55 2.22
N ALA A 2 14.97 18.03 2.65
CA ALA A 2 15.38 16.67 2.31
C ALA A 2 14.46 15.70 3.06
N VAL A 3 13.72 14.87 2.32
CA VAL A 3 12.91 13.80 2.91
C VAL A 3 13.88 12.81 3.54
N SER A 4 13.78 12.58 4.85
CA SER A 4 14.70 11.66 5.53
C SER A 4 14.27 10.21 5.31
N VAL A 5 15.22 9.27 5.37
CA VAL A 5 14.96 7.81 5.33
C VAL A 5 13.92 7.41 6.36
N ARG A 6 13.93 8.06 7.51
CA ARG A 6 12.98 7.86 8.61
C ARG A 6 11.56 8.24 8.23
N ASP A 7 11.39 9.34 7.47
CA ASP A 7 10.09 9.77 6.99
C ASP A 7 9.55 8.79 5.95
N VAL A 8 10.39 8.36 5.01
CA VAL A 8 10.05 7.34 4.00
C VAL A 8 9.68 6.00 4.66
N LEU A 9 10.48 5.54 5.62
CA LEU A 9 10.24 4.31 6.38
C LEU A 9 8.95 4.36 7.20
N THR A 10 8.75 5.45 7.94
CA THR A 10 7.57 5.59 8.81
C THR A 10 6.31 5.69 7.96
N PHE A 11 6.39 6.36 6.82
CA PHE A 11 5.30 6.49 5.86
C PHE A 11 4.92 5.13 5.25
N HIS A 12 5.91 4.36 4.75
CA HIS A 12 5.65 3.11 4.03
C HIS A 12 5.53 1.86 4.91
N ARG A 13 5.88 1.91 6.21
CA ARG A 13 5.77 0.74 7.11
C ARG A 13 4.33 0.27 7.27
N ARG A 14 3.38 1.20 7.28
CA ARG A 14 1.94 0.88 7.33
C ARG A 14 1.54 0.11 6.08
N ASP A 15 1.92 0.60 4.92
CA ASP A 15 1.57 0.04 3.62
C ASP A 15 2.22 -1.33 3.39
N ARG A 16 3.49 -1.48 3.78
CA ARG A 16 4.20 -2.77 3.79
C ARG A 16 3.49 -3.80 4.67
N ARG A 17 3.06 -3.41 5.87
CA ARG A 17 2.35 -4.31 6.77
C ARG A 17 1.02 -4.78 6.18
N ALA A 18 0.33 -3.92 5.43
CA ALA A 18 -0.85 -4.32 4.67
C ALA A 18 -0.48 -5.33 3.57
N TYR A 19 0.62 -5.11 2.84
CA TYR A 19 1.13 -6.07 1.84
C TYR A 19 1.46 -7.43 2.43
N GLU A 20 2.22 -7.49 3.52
CA GLU A 20 2.53 -8.75 4.21
C GLU A 20 1.28 -9.48 4.69
N LYS A 21 0.25 -8.75 5.16
CA LYS A 21 -1.04 -9.33 5.52
C LYS A 21 -1.75 -9.96 4.32
N VAL A 22 -1.69 -9.32 3.16
CA VAL A 22 -2.27 -9.86 1.91
C VAL A 22 -1.48 -11.08 1.42
N ILE A 23 -0.16 -11.07 1.51
CA ILE A 23 0.67 -12.25 1.22
C ILE A 23 0.34 -13.41 2.18
N ALA A 24 0.20 -13.12 3.48
CA ALA A 24 -0.10 -14.12 4.51
C ALA A 24 -1.47 -14.80 4.36
N VAL A 25 -2.41 -14.22 3.60
CA VAL A 25 -3.66 -14.91 3.22
C VAL A 25 -3.50 -15.86 2.02
N GLY A 26 -2.29 -15.98 1.47
CA GLY A 26 -1.93 -16.94 0.42
C GLY A 26 -2.02 -16.38 -1.00
N ARG A 27 -1.86 -15.07 -1.18
CA ARG A 27 -1.79 -14.46 -2.52
C ARG A 27 -0.36 -14.39 -3.01
N ILE A 28 -0.20 -14.54 -4.33
CA ILE A 28 1.09 -14.33 -4.99
C ILE A 28 1.44 -12.83 -5.00
N PRO A 29 2.74 -12.47 -5.02
CA PRO A 29 3.22 -11.10 -4.96
C PRO A 29 2.54 -10.13 -5.94
N GLU A 30 2.29 -10.57 -7.17
CA GLU A 30 1.72 -9.73 -8.23
C GLU A 30 0.27 -9.33 -7.92
N ILE A 31 -0.51 -10.26 -7.37
CA ILE A 31 -1.91 -10.00 -6.97
C ILE A 31 -1.90 -9.15 -5.71
N ALA A 32 -1.07 -9.50 -4.73
CA ALA A 32 -0.99 -8.77 -3.47
C ALA A 32 -0.60 -7.30 -3.70
N ARG A 33 0.34 -7.05 -4.60
CA ARG A 33 0.74 -5.71 -5.04
C ARG A 33 -0.45 -4.90 -5.55
N ASN A 34 -1.20 -5.45 -6.51
CA ASN A 34 -2.31 -4.72 -7.12
C ASN A 34 -3.45 -4.47 -6.12
N VAL A 35 -3.69 -5.41 -5.20
CA VAL A 35 -4.69 -5.27 -4.13
C VAL A 35 -4.30 -4.18 -3.15
N VAL A 36 -3.04 -4.15 -2.70
CA VAL A 36 -2.57 -3.10 -1.78
C VAL A 36 -2.54 -1.74 -2.45
N ALA A 37 -2.14 -1.66 -3.72
CA ALA A 37 -2.22 -0.42 -4.50
C ALA A 37 -3.66 0.10 -4.57
N LEU A 38 -4.65 -0.79 -4.72
CA LEU A 38 -6.06 -0.40 -4.63
C LEU A 38 -6.44 0.10 -3.24
N PHE A 39 -6.01 -0.55 -2.16
CA PHE A 39 -6.30 -0.09 -0.80
C PHE A 39 -5.70 1.29 -0.51
N LEU A 40 -4.48 1.56 -0.98
CA LEU A 40 -3.85 2.88 -0.88
C LEU A 40 -4.63 3.91 -1.69
N TRP A 41 -5.09 3.55 -2.89
CA TRP A 41 -5.92 4.45 -3.69
C TRP A 41 -7.26 4.77 -3.01
N LEU A 42 -7.89 3.76 -2.41
CA LEU A 42 -9.12 3.90 -1.66
C LEU A 42 -8.93 4.85 -0.46
N GLU A 43 -7.79 4.74 0.24
CA GLU A 43 -7.44 5.64 1.34
C GLU A 43 -7.29 7.09 0.87
N LEU A 44 -6.68 7.33 -0.31
CA LEU A 44 -6.58 8.67 -0.90
C LEU A 44 -7.93 9.30 -1.24
N ILE A 45 -8.95 8.50 -1.57
CA ILE A 45 -10.32 8.98 -1.80
C ILE A 45 -11.19 8.96 -0.53
N GLY A 46 -10.60 8.69 0.64
CA GLY A 46 -11.25 8.78 1.95
C GLY A 46 -11.79 7.45 2.52
N ILE A 47 -11.49 6.31 1.90
CA ILE A 47 -11.91 4.98 2.36
C ILE A 47 -10.70 4.27 2.97
N ASP A 48 -10.56 4.36 4.29
CA ASP A 48 -9.41 3.80 5.03
C ASP A 48 -9.47 2.26 5.17
N VAL A 49 -9.25 1.53 4.08
CA VAL A 49 -9.19 0.05 4.11
C VAL A 49 -7.93 -0.47 4.81
N ILE A 50 -6.83 0.28 4.71
CA ILE A 50 -5.50 -0.11 5.18
C ILE A 50 -5.50 -0.31 6.70
N THR A 51 -6.07 0.61 7.49
CA THR A 51 -6.18 0.45 8.95
C THR A 51 -6.91 -0.84 9.29
N TYR A 52 -8.07 -1.09 8.68
CA TYR A 52 -8.88 -2.28 8.97
C TYR A 52 -8.13 -3.57 8.64
N VAL A 53 -7.44 -3.65 7.50
CA VAL A 53 -6.68 -4.85 7.10
C VAL A 53 -5.53 -5.13 8.07
N ILE A 54 -4.81 -4.10 8.50
CA ILE A 54 -3.68 -4.23 9.43
C ILE A 54 -4.15 -4.68 10.82
N GLU A 55 -5.19 -4.02 11.35
CA GLU A 55 -5.73 -4.29 12.68
C GLU A 55 -6.52 -5.61 12.75
N CYS A 56 -7.03 -6.08 11.61
CA CYS A 56 -7.79 -7.32 11.57
C CYS A 56 -6.92 -8.53 11.93
N LYS A 57 -7.28 -9.17 13.05
CA LYS A 57 -6.67 -10.43 13.50
C LYS A 57 -7.22 -11.66 12.77
N ASN A 58 -8.45 -11.57 12.24
CA ASN A 58 -9.10 -12.68 11.57
C ASN A 58 -8.66 -12.80 10.12
N ARG A 59 -7.87 -13.84 9.82
CA ARG A 59 -7.36 -14.14 8.48
C ARG A 59 -8.47 -14.27 7.43
N ARG A 60 -9.64 -14.81 7.79
CA ARG A 60 -10.77 -14.95 6.87
C ARG A 60 -11.38 -13.60 6.49
N THR A 61 -11.41 -12.65 7.41
CA THR A 61 -11.93 -11.30 7.12
C THR A 61 -10.99 -10.54 6.19
N VAL A 62 -9.67 -10.60 6.44
CA VAL A 62 -8.67 -10.05 5.52
C VAL A 62 -8.81 -10.66 4.13
N LEU A 63 -8.96 -11.99 4.04
CA LEU A 63 -9.19 -12.66 2.76
C LEU A 63 -10.46 -12.15 2.05
N ARG A 64 -11.54 -11.86 2.77
CA ARG A 64 -12.75 -11.29 2.16
C ARG A 64 -12.50 -9.89 1.60
N PHE A 65 -11.79 -9.02 2.31
CA PHE A 65 -11.37 -7.71 1.76
C PHE A 65 -10.54 -7.88 0.47
N VAL A 66 -9.63 -8.85 0.45
CA VAL A 66 -8.82 -9.16 -0.74
C VAL A 66 -9.69 -9.64 -1.92
N VAL A 67 -10.67 -10.50 -1.69
CA VAL A 67 -11.60 -10.98 -2.73
C VAL A 67 -12.47 -9.83 -3.29
N GLU A 68 -12.92 -8.93 -2.41
CA GLU A 68 -13.67 -7.73 -2.82
C GLU A 68 -12.79 -6.79 -3.66
N ALA A 69 -11.53 -6.58 -3.25
CA ALA A 69 -10.55 -5.81 -4.00
C ALA A 69 -10.26 -6.39 -5.39
N GLU A 70 -10.10 -7.72 -5.48
CA GLU A 70 -9.93 -8.42 -6.76
C GLU A 70 -11.14 -8.21 -7.68
N SER A 71 -12.35 -8.17 -7.12
CA SER A 71 -13.58 -7.90 -7.88
C SER A 71 -13.59 -6.47 -8.43
N ILE A 72 -13.11 -5.49 -7.67
CA ILE A 72 -12.92 -4.12 -8.14
C ILE A 72 -11.87 -4.08 -9.25
N LEU A 73 -10.70 -4.68 -9.03
CA LEU A 73 -9.62 -4.71 -10.03
C LEU A 73 -10.05 -5.38 -11.34
N ALA A 74 -10.84 -6.45 -11.27
CA ALA A 74 -11.42 -7.09 -12.45
C ALA A 74 -12.38 -6.15 -13.19
N CYS A 75 -13.15 -5.34 -12.45
CA CYS A 75 -14.08 -4.34 -13.01
C CYS A 75 -13.38 -3.14 -13.65
N LEU A 76 -12.13 -2.86 -13.27
CA LEU A 76 -11.32 -1.78 -13.84
C LEU A 76 -10.61 -2.17 -15.15
N ARG A 77 -10.68 -3.43 -15.57
CA ARG A 77 -10.04 -3.86 -16.81
C ARG A 77 -10.70 -3.20 -18.03
N PRO A 78 -9.94 -2.88 -19.10
CA PRO A 78 -10.49 -2.22 -20.29
C PRO A 78 -11.62 -3.00 -20.97
N ASP A 79 -11.58 -4.32 -20.88
CA ASP A 79 -12.54 -5.27 -21.46
C ASP A 79 -13.65 -5.70 -20.48
N ALA A 80 -13.70 -5.10 -19.28
CA ALA A 80 -14.70 -5.44 -18.28
C ALA A 80 -16.12 -5.09 -18.77
N ALA A 81 -17.03 -6.05 -18.66
CA ALA A 81 -18.45 -5.81 -18.92
C ALA A 81 -19.05 -4.89 -17.84
N VAL A 82 -20.08 -4.14 -18.23
CA VAL A 82 -20.84 -3.31 -17.29
C VAL A 82 -21.39 -4.19 -16.16
N PRO A 83 -21.10 -3.91 -14.89
CA PRO A 83 -21.61 -4.70 -13.78
C PRO A 83 -23.14 -4.60 -13.73
N PRO A 84 -23.85 -5.70 -13.49
CA PRO A 84 -25.31 -5.71 -13.50
C PRO A 84 -25.88 -4.88 -12.35
N SER A 85 -26.93 -4.09 -12.63
CA SER A 85 -27.53 -3.14 -11.68
C SER A 85 -28.06 -3.77 -10.38
N ASN A 86 -28.32 -5.09 -10.39
CA ASN A 86 -28.84 -5.86 -9.27
C ASN A 86 -27.76 -6.59 -8.44
N THR A 87 -26.47 -6.42 -8.73
CA THR A 87 -25.40 -6.96 -7.88
C THR A 87 -25.37 -6.21 -6.56
N LYS A 88 -26.25 -6.60 -5.65
CA LYS A 88 -26.18 -6.26 -4.23
C LYS A 88 -24.77 -6.59 -3.75
N SER A 89 -24.00 -5.52 -3.62
CA SER A 89 -22.66 -5.43 -3.06
C SER A 89 -21.79 -6.66 -3.30
N ALA A 90 -21.11 -6.71 -4.45
CA ALA A 90 -19.95 -7.59 -4.61
C ALA A 90 -18.78 -7.18 -3.68
N ILE A 91 -18.89 -6.02 -3.03
CA ILE A 91 -17.90 -5.41 -2.15
C ILE A 91 -18.48 -4.95 -0.80
N PRO A 92 -19.17 -5.85 -0.05
CA PRO A 92 -19.94 -5.46 1.13
C PRO A 92 -19.08 -4.97 2.29
N LEU A 93 -17.85 -5.47 2.44
CA LEU A 93 -16.96 -5.01 3.51
C LEU A 93 -16.36 -3.65 3.18
N ILE A 94 -15.90 -3.43 1.95
CA ILE A 94 -15.35 -2.13 1.54
C ILE A 94 -16.44 -1.06 1.54
N ALA A 95 -17.64 -1.40 1.03
CA ALA A 95 -18.77 -0.48 1.04
C ALA A 95 -19.25 -0.13 2.46
N ALA A 96 -19.07 -1.02 3.44
CA ALA A 96 -19.44 -0.74 4.83
C ALA A 96 -18.51 0.27 5.53
N LEU A 97 -17.38 0.63 4.92
CA LEU A 97 -16.44 1.61 5.49
C LEU A 97 -16.83 3.07 5.21
N ILE A 98 -17.81 3.28 4.34
CA ILE A 98 -18.28 4.59 3.91
C ILE A 98 -19.80 4.68 4.09
N SER A 99 -20.31 5.89 4.31
CA SER A 99 -21.75 6.09 4.52
C SER A 99 -22.52 6.15 3.20
N GLU A 100 -21.85 6.55 2.13
CA GLU A 100 -22.39 6.63 0.78
C GLU A 100 -22.49 5.24 0.11
N PRO A 101 -23.47 5.03 -0.78
CA PRO A 101 -23.60 3.77 -1.50
C PRO A 101 -22.44 3.56 -2.47
N LEU A 102 -21.51 2.67 -2.09
CA LEU A 102 -20.39 2.25 -2.91
C LEU A 102 -20.64 0.87 -3.52
N GLY A 103 -20.38 0.73 -4.82
CA GLY A 103 -20.56 -0.52 -5.55
C GLY A 103 -19.71 -0.58 -6.82
N LEU A 104 -19.63 -1.75 -7.45
CA LEU A 104 -18.82 -1.93 -8.67
C LEU A 104 -19.18 -0.97 -9.80
N HIS A 105 -20.44 -0.52 -9.87
CA HIS A 105 -20.86 0.47 -10.87
C HIS A 105 -20.11 1.80 -10.73
N PHE A 106 -19.83 2.24 -9.50
CA PHE A 106 -19.02 3.44 -9.24
C PHE A 106 -17.61 3.28 -9.82
N PHE A 107 -16.98 2.13 -9.58
CA PHE A 107 -15.63 1.85 -10.09
C PHE A 107 -15.61 1.70 -11.61
N HIS A 108 -16.59 1.02 -12.19
CA HIS A 108 -16.72 0.88 -13.65
C HIS A 108 -16.88 2.25 -14.34
N PHE A 109 -17.72 3.11 -13.78
CA PHE A 109 -17.97 4.45 -14.32
C PHE A 109 -16.72 5.35 -14.21
N ASN A 110 -16.02 5.29 -13.07
CA ASN A 110 -14.82 6.08 -12.80
C ASN A 110 -13.52 5.34 -13.13
N ARG A 111 -13.57 4.31 -13.98
CA ARG A 111 -12.43 3.39 -14.19
C ARG A 111 -11.16 4.08 -14.64
N GLU A 112 -11.26 5.10 -15.50
CA GLU A 112 -10.11 5.82 -16.03
C GLU A 112 -9.39 6.63 -14.94
N ILE A 113 -10.14 7.10 -13.94
CA ILE A 113 -9.58 7.81 -12.78
C ILE A 113 -8.93 6.79 -11.84
N ALA A 114 -9.60 5.69 -11.57
CA ALA A 114 -9.10 4.62 -10.71
C ALA A 114 -7.82 3.99 -11.28
N VAL A 115 -7.79 3.64 -12.57
CA VAL A 115 -6.61 3.08 -13.24
C VAL A 115 -5.43 4.05 -13.19
N ARG A 116 -5.65 5.34 -13.46
CA ARG A 116 -4.58 6.35 -13.35
C ARG A 116 -4.06 6.49 -11.93
N GLY A 117 -4.94 6.46 -10.93
CA GLY A 117 -4.56 6.49 -9.52
C GLY A 117 -3.73 5.25 -9.11
N LEU A 118 -4.14 4.07 -9.56
CA LEU A 118 -3.39 2.82 -9.35
C LEU A 118 -2.00 2.88 -9.98
N VAL A 119 -1.89 3.33 -11.22
CA VAL A 119 -0.59 3.49 -11.90
C VAL A 119 0.29 4.47 -11.14
N HIS A 120 -0.26 5.62 -10.70
CA HIS A 120 0.49 6.60 -9.93
C HIS A 120 1.06 6.01 -8.63
N ILE A 121 0.28 5.20 -7.90
CA ILE A 121 0.73 4.55 -6.67
C ILE A 121 1.80 3.50 -6.97
N LEU A 122 1.59 2.67 -7.99
CA LEU A 122 2.53 1.61 -8.38
C LEU A 122 3.87 2.18 -8.83
N ASP A 123 3.88 3.27 -9.60
CA ASP A 123 5.11 3.90 -10.12
C ASP A 123 5.90 4.65 -9.03
N ARG A 124 5.22 5.23 -8.04
CA ARG A 124 5.84 6.10 -7.02
C ARG A 124 6.18 5.36 -5.73
N VAL A 125 5.22 4.59 -5.23
CA VAL A 125 5.22 3.98 -3.90
C VAL A 125 5.48 2.47 -4.02
N GLY A 126 5.07 1.88 -5.15
CA GLY A 126 5.08 0.44 -5.33
C GLY A 126 6.48 -0.18 -5.43
N THR A 127 7.46 0.53 -5.99
CA THR A 127 8.82 -0.02 -6.16
C THR A 127 9.48 -0.33 -4.81
N PHE A 128 9.20 0.43 -3.75
CA PHE A 128 9.75 0.18 -2.41
C PHE A 128 8.95 -0.79 -1.56
N ILE A 129 7.63 -0.68 -1.59
CA ILE A 129 6.78 -1.48 -0.70
C ILE A 129 6.72 -2.92 -1.18
N PHE A 130 6.73 -3.15 -2.49
CA PHE A 130 6.49 -4.47 -3.08
C PHE A 130 7.76 -5.23 -3.43
N ASP A 131 8.92 -4.58 -3.39
CA ASP A 131 10.23 -5.24 -3.55
C ASP A 131 10.79 -5.65 -2.20
N ASP A 132 10.80 -6.96 -1.94
CA ASP A 132 11.28 -7.53 -0.68
C ASP A 132 12.78 -7.25 -0.44
N ASN A 133 13.59 -7.18 -1.50
CA ASN A 133 15.02 -6.90 -1.37
C ASN A 133 15.25 -5.43 -1.04
N LEU A 134 14.53 -4.53 -1.74
CA LEU A 134 14.63 -3.10 -1.50
C LEU A 134 14.12 -2.73 -0.09
N TYR A 135 13.05 -3.39 0.36
CA TYR A 135 12.55 -3.22 1.73
C TYR A 135 13.53 -3.75 2.79
N ALA A 136 14.15 -4.92 2.56
CA ALA A 136 15.15 -5.46 3.48
C ALA A 136 16.41 -4.56 3.58
N LEU A 137 16.84 -3.97 2.45
CA LEU A 137 17.92 -2.98 2.44
C LEU A 137 17.54 -1.73 3.25
N LEU A 138 16.30 -1.26 3.11
CA LEU A 138 15.75 -0.13 3.85
C LEU A 138 15.71 -0.41 5.37
N GLU A 139 15.27 -1.60 5.79
CA GLU A 139 15.28 -2.01 7.21
C GLU A 139 16.69 -2.13 7.79
N GLY A 140 17.63 -2.72 7.03
CA GLY A 140 19.02 -2.82 7.42
C GLY A 140 19.66 -1.44 7.63
N TYR A 141 19.32 -0.50 6.76
CA TYR A 141 19.75 0.89 6.87
C TYR A 141 19.17 1.59 8.11
N GLU A 142 17.88 1.38 8.40
CA GLU A 142 17.26 1.89 9.64
C GLU A 142 17.97 1.38 10.89
N GLY A 143 18.28 0.08 10.92
CA GLY A 143 19.01 -0.55 12.02
C GLY A 143 20.38 0.08 12.23
N ALA A 144 21.13 0.31 11.15
CA ALA A 144 22.44 0.96 11.19
C ALA A 144 22.37 2.42 11.67
N VAL A 145 21.39 3.19 11.17
CA VAL A 145 21.17 4.58 11.61
C VAL A 145 20.82 4.62 13.10
N ARG A 146 19.91 3.75 13.56
CA ARG A 146 19.51 3.68 14.97
C ARG A 146 20.68 3.31 15.88
N ALA A 147 21.50 2.35 15.47
CA ALA A 147 22.70 1.95 16.22
C ALA A 147 23.70 3.12 16.32
N SER A 148 23.93 3.84 15.22
CA SER A 148 24.82 5.01 15.17
C SER A 148 24.31 6.17 16.04
N GLU A 149 22.99 6.46 15.99
CA GLU A 149 22.34 7.45 16.86
C GLU A 149 22.49 7.09 18.35
N GLU A 150 22.34 5.81 18.70
CA GLU A 150 22.42 5.35 20.09
C GLU A 150 23.85 5.39 20.62
N GLU A 151 24.83 4.98 19.80
CA GLU A 151 26.25 5.08 20.12
C GLU A 151 26.67 6.55 20.32
N SER A 152 26.14 7.45 19.51
CA SER A 152 26.47 8.87 19.60
C SER A 152 25.78 9.59 20.75
N ARG A 153 24.59 9.17 21.16
CA ARG A 153 24.01 9.57 22.45
C ARG A 153 24.88 9.12 23.63
N ARG A 154 25.47 7.92 23.56
CA ARG A 154 26.38 7.43 24.61
C ARG A 154 27.69 8.21 24.64
N LEU A 155 28.19 8.63 23.48
CA LEU A 155 29.46 9.34 23.33
C LEU A 155 29.35 10.88 23.40
N GLY A 156 28.14 11.44 23.37
CA GLY A 156 27.90 12.89 23.40
C GLY A 156 28.29 13.63 22.11
N VAL A 157 28.39 12.92 20.98
CA VAL A 157 28.81 13.46 19.67
C VAL A 157 27.60 13.54 18.73
N GLN A 158 27.56 14.49 17.79
CA GLN A 158 26.54 14.54 16.75
C GLN A 158 26.89 13.61 15.59
N VAL A 159 25.98 12.71 15.20
CA VAL A 159 26.10 11.88 13.98
C VAL A 159 25.74 12.71 12.77
N ALA A 160 26.62 12.71 11.75
CA ALA A 160 26.19 12.98 10.39
C ALA A 160 25.41 11.75 9.91
N LEU A 161 24.08 11.87 9.76
CA LEU A 161 23.24 10.78 9.24
C LEU A 161 23.85 10.29 7.93
N PRO A 162 24.06 8.97 7.77
CA PRO A 162 24.58 8.47 6.50
C PRO A 162 23.59 8.85 5.39
N GLU A 163 24.11 9.28 4.24
CA GLU A 163 23.30 9.65 3.07
C GLU A 163 22.62 8.42 2.47
N LEU A 164 21.37 8.58 2.01
CA LEU A 164 20.62 7.54 1.32
C LEU A 164 21.50 6.84 0.28
N PRO A 165 21.62 5.51 0.33
CA PRO A 165 22.22 4.76 -0.77
C PRO A 165 21.55 5.18 -2.08
N PRO A 166 22.31 5.37 -3.17
CA PRO A 166 21.76 5.82 -4.43
C PRO A 166 20.63 4.92 -4.93
N GLU A 167 20.66 3.62 -4.62
CA GLU A 167 19.60 2.67 -4.94
C GLU A 167 18.25 3.02 -4.29
N LEU A 168 18.29 3.60 -3.08
CA LEU A 168 17.12 4.06 -2.33
C LEU A 168 16.75 5.52 -2.64
N ALA A 169 17.63 6.30 -3.27
CA ALA A 169 17.37 7.67 -3.71
C ALA A 169 16.81 7.77 -5.14
N MET A 170 17.05 6.76 -5.97
CA MET A 170 16.67 6.68 -7.39
C MET A 170 15.22 7.12 -7.69
N PRO A 171 14.17 6.57 -7.05
CA PRO A 171 12.78 6.96 -7.32
C PRO A 171 12.36 8.34 -6.76
N TYR A 172 13.22 9.04 -6.02
CA TYR A 172 13.01 10.42 -5.57
C TYR A 172 13.85 11.45 -6.35
N SER A 173 14.69 10.97 -7.29
CA SER A 173 15.54 11.80 -8.13
C SER A 173 14.73 12.32 -9.33
N HIS A 174 14.00 13.42 -9.13
CA HIS A 174 13.35 14.19 -10.20
C HIS A 174 13.93 15.60 -10.26
#